data_AF-A0A7X6Y2X6-F1
#
_entry.id   AF-A0A7X6Y2X6-F1
#
_cell.length_a   1.000
_cell.length_b   1.000
_cell.length_c   1.000
_cell.angle_alpha   90.00
_cell.angle_beta   90.00
_cell.angle_gamma   90.00
#
_symmetry.space_group_name_H-M   'P 1'
#
loop_
_entity.id
_entity.type
_entity.pdbx_description
1 polymer ?
#
loop_
_entity_poly.entity_id
_entity_poly.type
_entity_poly.pdbx_seq_one_letter_code
_entity_poly.pdbx_strand_id
1 'polypeptide(L)'
;VNIKKGSSPIVEGINDFKVKSEHYYLHVDPAVEVLATTRFPVVNWYHSSNGCVDMPVVWTKRWGHGRVFYCSLGHHADVFDIKEALEIMRRGFLWAAEGKTIAEKLKLDASIFISDKKMF
;
A
#
# COMPACT_ATOMS: atom_id res chain seq x y z
N VAL A 1 -13.45 0.35 0.41
CA VAL A 1 -12.12 0.24 -0.22
C VAL A 1 -12.32 0.24 -1.72
N ASN A 2 -11.70 1.20 -2.40
CA ASN A 2 -11.76 1.37 -3.84
C ASN A 2 -10.43 0.92 -4.45
N ILE A 3 -10.49 -0.06 -5.34
CA ILE A 3 -9.32 -0.68 -5.95
C ILE A 3 -8.89 0.12 -7.18
N LYS A 4 -7.59 0.43 -7.28
CA LYS A 4 -7.00 1.02 -8.49
C LYS A 4 -6.69 -0.08 -9.49
N LYS A 5 -7.63 -0.36 -10.39
CA LYS A 5 -7.50 -1.42 -11.41
C LYS A 5 -6.28 -1.20 -12.32
N GLY A 6 -5.56 -2.29 -12.61
CA GLY A 6 -4.41 -2.29 -13.54
C GLY A 6 -3.07 -1.79 -12.96
N SER A 7 -2.97 -1.60 -11.64
CA SER A 7 -1.73 -1.08 -11.01
C SER A 7 -0.74 -2.16 -10.56
N SER A 8 -1.20 -3.34 -10.13
CA SER A 8 -0.29 -4.38 -9.61
C SER A 8 -0.94 -5.76 -9.60
N PRO A 9 -0.16 -6.86 -9.76
CA PRO A 9 -0.66 -8.22 -9.54
C PRO A 9 -1.26 -8.43 -8.14
N ILE A 10 -0.88 -7.60 -7.16
CA ILE A 10 -1.45 -7.65 -5.79
C ILE A 10 -2.98 -7.46 -5.82
N VAL A 11 -3.50 -6.58 -6.68
CA VAL A 11 -4.93 -6.23 -6.73
C VAL A 11 -5.64 -6.76 -7.98
N GLU A 12 -4.97 -7.59 -8.78
CA GLU A 12 -5.54 -8.12 -10.02
C GLU A 12 -6.77 -9.01 -9.75
N GLY A 13 -7.87 -8.74 -10.44
CA GLY A 13 -9.15 -9.43 -10.27
C GLY A 13 -9.88 -9.12 -8.95
N ILE A 14 -9.37 -8.21 -8.12
CA ILE A 14 -10.02 -7.80 -6.87
C ILE A 14 -10.99 -6.65 -7.16
N ASN A 15 -12.24 -6.81 -6.74
CA ASN A 15 -13.28 -5.77 -6.85
C ASN A 15 -13.27 -4.86 -5.63
N ASP A 16 -13.94 -3.71 -5.76
CA ASP A 16 -14.23 -2.83 -4.63
C ASP A 16 -15.04 -3.58 -3.57
N PHE A 17 -14.72 -3.33 -2.30
CA PHE A 17 -15.37 -3.97 -1.16
C PHE A 17 -15.59 -2.99 -0.02
N LYS A 18 -16.54 -3.32 0.86
CA LYS A 18 -16.85 -2.53 2.05
C LYS A 18 -16.09 -3.10 3.25
N VAL A 19 -15.61 -2.21 4.11
CA VAL A 19 -14.99 -2.53 5.39
C VAL A 19 -15.41 -1.47 6.39
N LYS A 20 -15.56 -1.85 7.66
CA LYS A 20 -15.72 -0.92 8.78
C LYS A 20 -14.49 -1.06 9.67
N SER A 21 -13.63 -0.05 9.67
CA SER A 21 -12.38 0.00 10.41
C SER A 21 -12.02 1.46 10.67
N GLU A 22 -10.99 1.70 11.47
CA GLU A 22 -10.40 3.03 11.63
C GLU A 22 -9.92 3.61 10.28
N HIS A 23 -9.96 4.94 10.17
CA HIS A 23 -9.34 5.65 9.06
C HIS A 23 -8.14 6.48 9.56
N TYR A 24 -7.06 6.51 8.78
CA TYR A 24 -5.86 7.28 9.09
C TYR A 24 -5.69 8.44 8.11
N TYR A 25 -5.47 9.65 8.62
CA TYR A 25 -4.92 10.74 7.82
C TYR A 25 -3.39 10.58 7.82
N LEU A 26 -2.81 10.48 6.63
CA LEU A 26 -1.38 10.18 6.47
C LEU A 26 -0.70 11.32 5.71
N HIS A 27 0.55 11.61 6.10
CA HIS A 27 1.48 12.24 5.17
C HIS A 27 1.83 11.22 4.10
N VAL A 28 1.54 11.54 2.84
CA VAL A 28 1.75 10.64 1.71
C VAL A 28 2.94 11.11 0.90
N ASP A 29 3.86 10.19 0.64
CA ASP A 29 4.93 10.37 -0.33
C ASP A 29 4.37 10.19 -1.75
N PRO A 30 4.40 11.20 -2.64
CA PRO A 30 3.88 11.08 -4.00
C PRO A 30 4.54 10.00 -4.86
N ALA A 31 5.71 9.48 -4.47
CA ALA A 31 6.41 8.42 -5.17
C ALA A 31 5.81 7.02 -4.92
N VAL A 32 4.85 6.86 -4.01
CA VAL A 32 4.20 5.56 -3.79
C VAL A 32 3.24 5.22 -4.93
N GLU A 33 3.20 3.94 -5.28
CA GLU A 33 2.18 3.42 -6.17
C GLU A 33 0.94 3.02 -5.35
N VAL A 34 -0.10 3.84 -5.42
CA VAL A 34 -1.37 3.58 -4.73
C VAL A 34 -2.12 2.44 -5.42
N LEU A 35 -2.48 1.42 -4.65
CA LEU A 35 -3.22 0.24 -5.13
C LEU A 35 -4.68 0.24 -4.68
N ALA A 36 -4.98 0.85 -3.53
CA ALA A 36 -6.34 1.04 -3.06
C ALA A 36 -6.48 2.27 -2.16
N THR A 37 -7.67 2.89 -2.19
CA THR A 37 -8.03 4.03 -1.33
C THR A 37 -9.31 3.78 -0.53
N THR A 38 -9.52 4.60 0.49
CA THR A 38 -10.83 4.79 1.12
C THR A 38 -11.23 6.25 1.06
N ARG A 39 -12.49 6.52 0.76
CA ARG A 39 -13.05 7.87 0.84
C ARG A 39 -13.44 8.21 2.27
N PHE A 40 -12.87 9.27 2.82
CA PHE A 40 -13.30 9.84 4.08
C PHE A 40 -14.70 10.46 3.94
N PRO A 41 -15.59 10.23 4.92
CA PRO A 41 -16.94 10.79 4.86
C PRO A 41 -16.91 12.29 5.18
N VAL A 42 -17.88 13.02 4.65
CA VAL A 42 -18.19 14.39 5.09
C VAL A 42 -19.24 14.29 6.17
N VAL A 43 -18.81 14.33 7.43
CA VAL A 43 -19.69 14.41 8.60
C VAL A 43 -19.38 15.68 9.37
N ASN A 44 -20.36 16.22 10.09
CA ASN A 44 -20.14 17.43 10.90
C ASN A 44 -19.28 17.12 12.14
N TRP A 45 -17.97 17.28 12.01
CA TRP A 45 -16.97 17.04 13.05
C TRP A 45 -15.68 17.81 12.77
N TYR A 46 -14.67 17.75 13.65
CA TYR A 46 -13.43 18.55 13.54
C TYR A 46 -12.66 18.40 12.21
N HIS A 47 -12.83 17.30 11.47
CA HIS A 47 -12.17 17.06 10.18
C HIS A 47 -12.95 17.60 8.98
N SER A 48 -14.16 18.12 9.17
CA SER A 48 -15.08 18.46 8.08
C SER A 48 -14.60 19.60 7.17
N SER A 49 -13.78 20.52 7.69
CA SER A 49 -13.19 21.63 6.93
C SER A 49 -12.31 21.17 5.75
N ASN A 50 -11.85 19.93 5.76
CA ASN A 50 -11.00 19.37 4.70
C ASN A 50 -11.82 18.80 3.52
N GLY A 51 -13.14 18.66 3.66
CA GLY A 51 -14.00 18.06 2.65
C GLY A 51 -13.77 16.55 2.45
N CYS A 52 -14.23 16.03 1.31
CA CYS A 52 -14.00 14.64 0.89
C CYS A 52 -12.53 14.43 0.52
N VAL A 53 -11.91 13.37 1.04
CA VAL A 53 -10.54 12.97 0.69
C VAL A 53 -10.48 11.47 0.42
N ASP A 54 -9.81 11.08 -0.66
CA ASP A 54 -9.44 9.68 -0.92
C ASP A 54 -8.05 9.44 -0.36
N MET A 55 -7.97 8.64 0.71
CA MET A 55 -6.71 8.33 1.36
C MET A 55 -6.20 6.96 0.92
N PRO A 56 -4.91 6.82 0.55
CA PRO A 56 -4.30 5.52 0.30
C PRO A 56 -4.38 4.61 1.52
N VAL A 57 -4.84 3.37 1.30
CA VAL A 57 -4.86 2.32 2.33
C VAL A 57 -4.02 1.11 1.94
N VAL A 58 -3.73 0.95 0.64
CA VAL A 58 -2.81 -0.05 0.13
C VAL A 58 -1.92 0.61 -0.90
N TRP A 59 -0.60 0.48 -0.76
CA TRP A 59 0.36 1.01 -1.72
C TRP A 59 1.68 0.24 -1.71
N THR A 60 2.47 0.40 -2.77
CA THR A 60 3.82 -0.14 -2.88
C THR A 60 4.85 0.95 -3.14
N LYS A 61 6.09 0.73 -2.69
CA LYS A 61 7.23 1.62 -2.97
C LYS A 61 8.50 0.79 -3.15
N ARG A 62 9.48 1.33 -3.90
CA ARG A 62 10.83 0.76 -4.00
C ARG A 62 11.78 1.45 -3.01
N TRP A 63 12.73 0.70 -2.48
CA TRP A 63 13.83 1.25 -1.67
C TRP A 63 15.12 0.50 -1.98
N GLY A 64 16.00 1.12 -2.77
CA GLY A 64 17.07 0.38 -3.46
C GLY A 64 16.45 -0.75 -4.30
N HIS A 65 16.97 -1.97 -4.16
CA HIS A 65 16.39 -3.18 -4.76
C HIS A 65 15.18 -3.73 -3.99
N GLY A 66 14.91 -3.18 -2.80
CA GLY A 66 13.86 -3.62 -1.90
C GLY A 66 12.46 -3.29 -2.40
N ARG A 67 11.51 -4.09 -1.91
CA ARG A 67 10.08 -4.00 -2.20
C ARG A 67 9.31 -3.69 -0.92
N VAL A 68 8.70 -2.52 -0.85
CA VAL A 68 7.89 -2.11 0.31
C VAL A 68 6.42 -2.25 -0.07
N PHE A 69 5.68 -3.00 0.75
CA PHE A 69 4.22 -3.13 0.68
C PHE A 69 3.62 -2.58 1.97
N TYR A 70 2.64 -1.70 1.83
CA TYR A 70 1.88 -1.16 2.95
C TYR A 70 0.40 -1.49 2.79
N CYS A 71 -0.23 -1.88 3.89
CA CYS A 71 -1.66 -2.10 4.00
C CYS A 71 -2.12 -1.62 5.38
N SER A 72 -3.01 -0.63 5.44
CA SER A 72 -3.57 -0.12 6.71
C SER A 72 -4.80 -0.90 7.20
N LEU A 73 -5.28 -1.87 6.42
CA LEU A 73 -6.40 -2.73 6.82
C LEU A 73 -5.94 -3.70 7.92
N GLY A 74 -6.76 -3.86 8.96
CA GLY A 74 -6.51 -4.84 10.03
C GLY A 74 -6.38 -4.29 11.44
N HIS A 75 -7.03 -3.16 11.78
CA HIS A 75 -7.14 -2.71 13.17
C HIS A 75 -7.78 -3.79 14.07
N HIS A 76 -8.71 -4.57 13.50
CA HIS A 76 -9.27 -5.79 14.10
C HIS A 76 -9.01 -6.99 13.18
N ALA A 77 -8.95 -8.19 13.76
CA ALA A 77 -8.65 -9.42 13.02
C ALA A 77 -9.78 -9.85 12.07
N ASP A 78 -11.03 -9.54 12.42
CA ASP A 78 -12.23 -9.84 11.63
C ASP A 78 -12.27 -9.11 10.29
N VAL A 79 -11.46 -8.07 10.08
CA VAL A 79 -11.25 -7.44 8.78
C VAL A 79 -10.82 -8.47 7.72
N PHE A 80 -10.10 -9.53 8.12
CA PHE A 80 -9.63 -10.58 7.23
C PHE A 80 -10.66 -11.69 6.98
N ASP A 81 -11.85 -11.62 7.57
CA ASP A 81 -13.00 -12.42 7.13
C ASP A 81 -13.53 -11.92 5.76
N ILE A 82 -13.16 -10.68 5.38
CA ILE A 82 -13.37 -10.15 4.03
C ILE A 82 -12.29 -10.74 3.11
N LYS A 83 -12.72 -11.66 2.23
CA LYS A 83 -11.83 -12.38 1.31
C LYS A 83 -10.91 -11.47 0.49
N GLU A 84 -11.40 -10.30 0.05
CA GLU A 84 -10.60 -9.33 -0.70
C GLU A 84 -9.47 -8.75 0.14
N ALA A 85 -9.74 -8.41 1.41
CA ALA A 85 -8.73 -7.85 2.31
C ALA A 85 -7.65 -8.89 2.65
N LEU A 86 -8.06 -10.13 2.95
CA LEU A 86 -7.14 -11.24 3.20
C LEU A 86 -6.26 -11.54 1.98
N GLU A 87 -6.85 -11.59 0.79
CA GLU A 87 -6.11 -11.89 -0.43
C GLU A 87 -5.12 -10.78 -0.80
N ILE A 88 -5.49 -9.50 -0.63
CA ILE A 88 -4.55 -8.37 -0.78
C ILE A 88 -3.37 -8.52 0.17
N MET A 89 -3.62 -8.83 1.44
CA MET A 89 -2.56 -8.99 2.43
C MET A 89 -1.63 -10.15 2.07
N ARG A 90 -2.19 -11.32 1.73
CA ARG A 90 -1.44 -12.50 1.31
C ARG A 90 -0.56 -12.21 0.09
N ARG A 91 -1.12 -11.59 -0.95
CA ARG A 91 -0.38 -11.24 -2.18
C ARG A 91 0.68 -10.17 -1.92
N GLY A 92 0.39 -9.19 -1.08
CA GLY A 92 1.35 -8.15 -0.70
C GLY A 92 2.57 -8.71 0.03
N PHE A 93 2.36 -9.63 0.98
CA PHE A 93 3.45 -10.33 1.66
C PHE A 93 4.32 -11.13 0.69
N LEU A 94 3.69 -11.91 -0.20
CA LEU A 94 4.43 -12.67 -1.21
C LEU A 94 5.21 -11.76 -2.16
N TRP A 95 4.59 -10.67 -2.65
CA TRP A 95 5.23 -9.73 -3.55
C TRP A 95 6.45 -9.03 -2.93
N ALA A 96 6.36 -8.68 -1.63
CA ALA A 96 7.47 -8.09 -0.90
C ALA A 96 8.61 -9.12 -0.70
N ALA A 97 8.27 -10.34 -0.28
CA ALA A 97 9.23 -11.42 -0.06
C ALA A 97 9.96 -11.85 -1.35
N GLU A 98 9.26 -11.87 -2.49
CA GLU A 98 9.82 -12.19 -3.81
C GLU A 98 11.00 -11.27 -4.19
N GLY A 99 11.07 -10.06 -3.60
CA GLY A 99 12.18 -9.14 -3.80
C GLY A 99 13.55 -9.77 -3.51
N LYS A 100 13.65 -10.64 -2.49
CA LYS A 100 14.89 -11.37 -2.16
C LYS A 100 15.27 -12.35 -3.28
N THR A 101 14.32 -13.18 -3.70
CA THR A 101 14.53 -14.18 -4.77
C THR A 101 15.01 -13.52 -6.06
N ILE A 102 14.43 -12.35 -6.40
CA ILE A 102 14.82 -11.60 -7.59
C ILE A 102 16.23 -11.03 -7.45
N ALA A 103 16.57 -10.48 -6.29
CA ALA A 103 17.91 -9.97 -6.03
C ALA A 103 18.98 -11.08 -6.15
N GLU A 104 18.73 -12.25 -5.58
CA GLU A 104 19.64 -13.40 -5.69
C GLU A 104 19.76 -13.89 -7.14
N LYS A 105 18.64 -14.06 -7.85
CA LYS A 105 18.62 -14.52 -9.24
C LYS A 105 19.38 -13.58 -10.19
N LEU A 106 19.22 -12.27 -9.98
CA LEU A 106 19.87 -11.24 -10.80
C LEU A 106 21.25 -10.83 -10.26
N LYS A 107 21.73 -11.45 -9.17
CA LYS A 107 22.98 -11.11 -8.49
C LYS A 107 23.08 -9.62 -8.16
N LEU A 108 21.98 -9.03 -7.71
CA LEU A 108 21.93 -7.61 -7.33
C LEU A 108 22.66 -7.39 -6.03
N ASP A 109 23.39 -6.28 -5.95
CA ASP A 109 24.07 -5.86 -4.75
C ASP A 109 23.89 -4.34 -4.54
N ALA A 110 24.13 -3.88 -3.31
CA ALA A 110 23.90 -2.48 -2.92
C ALA A 110 24.99 -1.51 -3.41
N SER A 111 26.12 -2.01 -3.93
CA SER A 111 27.26 -1.22 -4.38
C SER A 111 26.88 -0.17 -5.42
N ILE A 112 25.89 -0.45 -6.28
CA ILE A 112 25.41 0.49 -7.30
C ILE A 112 24.78 1.76 -6.72
N PHE A 113 24.40 1.75 -5.44
CA PHE A 113 23.81 2.89 -4.75
C PHE A 113 24.83 3.62 -3.85
N ILE A 114 26.06 3.12 -3.75
CA ILE A 114 27.11 3.79 -2.97
C ILE A 114 27.48 5.09 -3.67
N SER A 115 27.41 6.19 -2.93
CA SER A 115 27.72 7.52 -3.41
C SER A 115 28.36 8.34 -2.30
N ASP A 116 29.43 9.06 -2.62
CA ASP A 116 30.08 10.06 -1.76
C ASP A 116 29.35 11.42 -1.78
N LYS A 117 28.45 11.61 -2.74
CA LYS A 117 27.56 12.78 -2.79
C LYS A 117 26.61 12.75 -1.61
N LYS A 118 26.67 13.81 -0.81
CA LYS A 118 25.70 14.08 0.25
C LYS A 118 24.33 14.39 -0.36
N MET A 119 23.30 13.65 0.05
CA MET A 119 21.91 13.98 -0.29
C MET A 119 21.42 15.11 0.62
N PHE A 120 21.69 16.35 0.23
CA PHE A 120 21.01 17.55 0.72
C PHE A 120 21.06 18.66 -0.33
#